data_AF-A0A7I9V4E3-F1
#
_entry.id   AF-A0A7I9V4E3-F1
#
_cell.length_a   1.000
_cell.length_b   1.000
_cell.length_c   1.000
_cell.angle_alpha   90.00
_cell.angle_beta   90.00
_cell.angle_gamma   90.00
#
_symmetry.space_group_name_H-M   'P 1'
#
loop_
_entity.id
_entity.type
_entity.pdbx_description
1 polymer ?
#
loop_
_entity_poly.entity_id
_entity_poly.type
_entity_poly.pdbx_seq_one_letter_code
_entity_poly.pdbx_strand_id
1 'polypeptide(L)'
;MTPSGEELIEFNRATAESTIVATVNFSHNVGNGWEVRRVWYSPPGYWRVEGADGVELVVGPDYVYRPVDGRMERSRATHARSSVGMLPAHLMQPHQILTMYTAWPAPEPPRSIGPTPPGPDAGLLAVAGSVHDGGPRWTIASDVLAKPVRGRPAWAVTIALSNDMGNRAYEWVFDAATGVVIGRNLGSLYGVTEVSDLVVGAPVDPAMFEWAGDCIDATVAAAQRADAAREEERFRDSNGAGNTVERYLDREYGTVLVRTDFTDDDAWVALVDSVNSDRDGLIGAGLPVVDNRRYEGWGVDDFLAAYDRTPRNVVIAGPDAFVHPERLLTYLRITPADVDSTERGTVRIVNADSLALMQANIDVTNMFLYEMTPDADGILRMEWLG
;
A
#
# COMPACT_ATOMS: atom_id res chain seq x y z
N MET A 1 32.55 -24.93 -29.61
CA MET A 1 31.85 -25.98 -28.86
C MET A 1 30.65 -25.31 -28.21
N THR A 2 29.45 -25.88 -28.32
CA THR A 2 28.25 -25.34 -27.66
C THR A 2 28.28 -25.78 -26.18
N PRO A 3 28.18 -24.85 -25.21
CA PRO A 3 28.17 -25.22 -23.80
C PRO A 3 26.86 -25.92 -23.43
N SER A 4 26.91 -26.75 -22.38
CA SER A 4 25.72 -27.25 -21.71
C SER A 4 25.04 -26.13 -20.92
N GLY A 5 23.78 -26.32 -20.54
CA GLY A 5 23.10 -25.34 -19.68
C GLY A 5 23.73 -25.25 -18.28
N GLU A 6 24.28 -26.34 -17.76
CA GLU A 6 24.99 -26.34 -16.47
C GLU A 6 26.28 -25.49 -16.55
N GLU A 7 27.03 -25.62 -17.65
CA GLU A 7 28.22 -24.79 -17.90
C GLU A 7 27.87 -23.30 -17.99
N LEU A 8 26.72 -22.94 -18.58
CA LEU A 8 26.25 -21.55 -18.60
C LEU A 8 25.93 -21.01 -17.19
N ILE A 9 25.34 -21.83 -16.32
CA ILE A 9 25.04 -21.47 -14.94
C ILE A 9 26.34 -21.27 -14.14
N GLU A 10 27.31 -22.16 -14.31
CA GLU A 10 28.62 -22.04 -13.65
C GLU A 10 29.37 -20.78 -14.11
N PHE A 11 29.36 -20.49 -15.41
CA PHE A 11 29.94 -19.24 -15.93
C PHE A 11 29.24 -18.01 -15.38
N ASN A 12 27.91 -18.03 -15.25
CA ASN A 12 27.17 -16.93 -14.64
C ASN A 12 27.51 -16.76 -13.15
N ARG A 13 27.73 -17.85 -12.41
CA ARG A 13 28.16 -17.77 -11.00
C ARG A 13 29.56 -17.22 -10.84
N ALA A 14 30.46 -17.48 -11.79
CA ALA A 14 31.82 -16.95 -11.75
C ALA A 14 31.87 -15.41 -11.78
N THR A 15 30.79 -14.73 -12.21
CA THR A 15 30.70 -13.27 -12.20
C THR A 15 30.10 -12.69 -10.91
N ALA A 16 29.73 -13.53 -9.94
CA ALA A 16 29.03 -13.11 -8.71
C ALA A 16 29.78 -12.07 -7.86
N GLU A 17 31.11 -12.08 -7.93
CA GLU A 17 31.98 -11.17 -7.20
C GLU A 17 32.53 -10.03 -8.08
N SER A 18 32.14 -9.99 -9.36
CA SER A 18 32.60 -8.97 -10.29
C SER A 18 31.69 -7.75 -10.30
N THR A 19 32.30 -6.57 -10.42
CA THR A 19 31.58 -5.37 -10.82
C THR A 19 31.06 -5.50 -12.24
N ILE A 20 29.92 -4.88 -12.53
CA ILE A 20 29.33 -4.88 -13.87
C ILE A 20 28.96 -3.44 -14.23
N VAL A 21 29.39 -3.00 -15.41
CA VAL A 21 28.95 -1.74 -16.02
C VAL A 21 28.35 -2.06 -17.37
N ALA A 22 27.13 -1.61 -17.62
CA ALA A 22 26.43 -1.95 -18.85
C ALA A 22 25.36 -0.93 -19.24
N THR A 23 24.92 -1.00 -20.50
CA THR A 23 23.72 -0.33 -20.99
C THR A 23 22.60 -1.36 -21.10
N VAL A 24 21.48 -1.14 -20.43
CA VAL A 24 20.32 -2.02 -20.47
C VAL A 24 19.24 -1.38 -21.32
N ASN A 25 18.82 -2.11 -22.35
CA ASN A 25 17.76 -1.75 -23.26
C ASN A 25 16.56 -2.62 -22.91
N PHE A 26 15.37 -2.05 -22.74
CA PHE A 26 14.17 -2.87 -22.58
C PHE A 26 12.94 -2.24 -23.23
N SER A 27 11.98 -3.10 -23.53
CA SER A 27 10.70 -2.75 -24.12
C SER A 27 9.58 -3.23 -23.20
N HIS A 28 8.73 -2.35 -22.68
CA HIS A 28 7.62 -2.75 -21.79
C HIS A 28 6.52 -3.51 -22.52
N ASN A 29 6.36 -3.25 -23.83
CA ASN A 29 5.48 -3.94 -24.76
C ASN A 29 6.04 -3.71 -26.18
N VAL A 30 5.83 -4.66 -27.10
CA VAL A 30 6.42 -4.68 -28.46
C VAL A 30 6.03 -3.47 -29.34
N GLY A 31 5.25 -2.50 -28.84
CA GLY A 31 4.84 -1.28 -29.54
C GLY A 31 5.34 0.06 -28.94
N ASN A 32 5.89 0.09 -27.73
CA ASN A 32 6.18 1.36 -27.02
C ASN A 32 7.63 1.85 -27.16
N GLY A 33 8.40 1.24 -28.06
CA GLY A 33 9.81 1.56 -28.24
C GLY A 33 10.72 0.94 -27.17
N TRP A 34 12.00 1.27 -27.26
CA TRP A 34 13.03 0.84 -26.31
C TRP A 34 13.36 2.00 -25.37
N GLU A 35 13.34 1.71 -24.08
CA GLU A 35 13.94 2.56 -23.07
C GLU A 35 15.38 2.07 -22.81
N VAL A 36 16.27 3.01 -22.47
CA VAL A 36 17.69 2.76 -22.31
C VAL A 36 18.14 3.27 -20.94
N ARG A 37 18.86 2.44 -20.19
CA ARG A 37 19.43 2.78 -18.89
C ARG A 37 20.92 2.44 -18.85
N ARG A 38 21.72 3.30 -18.23
CA ARG A 38 23.10 2.97 -17.85
C ARG A 38 23.10 2.41 -16.43
N VAL A 39 23.78 1.30 -16.23
CA VAL A 39 23.77 0.54 -14.97
C VAL A 39 25.18 0.27 -14.49
N TRP A 40 25.39 0.47 -13.20
CA TRP A 40 26.56 0.04 -12.46
C TRP A 40 26.11 -0.87 -11.32
N TYR A 41 26.75 -2.03 -11.24
CA TYR A 41 26.55 -2.99 -10.18
C TYR A 41 27.89 -3.31 -9.53
N SER A 42 27.92 -3.28 -8.20
CA SER A 42 29.03 -3.78 -7.41
C SER A 42 28.50 -4.72 -6.33
N PRO A 43 28.99 -5.96 -6.24
CA PRO A 43 28.70 -6.84 -5.11
C PRO A 43 29.03 -6.16 -3.77
N PRO A 44 28.29 -6.49 -2.69
CA PRO A 44 27.25 -7.52 -2.59
C PRO A 44 25.85 -7.07 -3.02
N GLY A 45 25.66 -5.84 -3.52
CA GLY A 45 24.32 -5.33 -3.79
C GLY A 45 24.24 -3.82 -4.01
N TYR A 46 25.33 -3.18 -4.42
CA TYR A 46 25.33 -1.76 -4.72
C TYR A 46 24.95 -1.53 -6.16
N TRP A 47 24.08 -0.54 -6.37
CA TRP A 47 23.50 -0.25 -7.67
C TRP A 47 23.52 1.23 -7.94
N ARG A 48 23.77 1.58 -9.20
CA ARG A 48 23.41 2.87 -9.74
C ARG A 48 22.70 2.65 -11.07
N VAL A 49 21.58 3.31 -11.26
CA VAL A 49 20.83 3.29 -12.51
C VAL A 49 20.56 4.71 -12.95
N GLU A 50 20.89 5.00 -14.20
CA GLU A 50 20.65 6.27 -14.85
C GLU A 50 19.82 6.08 -16.11
N GLY A 51 18.77 6.87 -16.26
CA GLY A 51 17.96 6.98 -17.47
C GLY A 51 18.30 8.24 -18.27
N ALA A 52 17.40 8.61 -19.20
CA ALA A 52 17.57 9.80 -20.03
C ALA A 52 17.56 11.11 -19.21
N ASP A 53 16.78 11.14 -18.13
CA ASP A 53 16.56 12.33 -17.30
C ASP A 53 17.48 12.39 -16.06
N GLY A 54 18.44 11.46 -15.95
CA GLY A 54 19.41 11.41 -14.85
C GLY A 54 19.28 10.17 -13.98
N VAL A 55 19.57 10.32 -12.69
CA VAL A 55 19.67 9.20 -11.75
C VAL A 55 18.29 8.70 -11.32
N GLU A 56 18.03 7.43 -11.55
CA GLU A 56 16.76 6.76 -11.21
C GLU A 56 16.86 5.90 -9.95
N LEU A 57 18.08 5.46 -9.61
CA LEU A 57 18.32 4.65 -8.42
C LEU A 57 19.78 4.73 -7.97
N VAL A 58 19.99 4.86 -6.66
CA VAL A 58 21.27 4.58 -6.01
C VAL A 58 21.02 3.65 -4.83
N VAL A 59 21.68 2.49 -4.81
CA VAL A 59 21.70 1.57 -3.66
C VAL A 59 23.12 1.55 -3.14
N GLY A 60 23.31 2.15 -1.97
CA GLY A 60 24.57 2.17 -1.25
C GLY A 60 24.58 1.23 -0.04
N PRO A 61 25.63 1.30 0.80
CA PRO A 61 25.75 0.46 2.00
C PRO A 61 24.67 0.75 3.05
N ASP A 62 24.38 2.03 3.29
CA ASP A 62 23.49 2.45 4.37
C ASP A 62 22.11 2.89 3.88
N TYR A 63 22.02 3.33 2.62
CA TYR A 63 20.84 3.98 2.09
C TYR A 63 20.51 3.59 0.65
N VAL A 64 19.23 3.70 0.33
CA VAL A 64 18.68 3.65 -1.03
C VAL A 64 18.07 5.00 -1.36
N TYR A 65 18.39 5.52 -2.53
CA TYR A 65 17.90 6.80 -3.05
C TYR A 65 17.07 6.57 -4.31
N ARG A 66 15.89 7.18 -4.38
CA ARG A 66 14.98 7.09 -5.53
C ARG A 66 14.33 8.43 -5.83
N PRO A 67 14.06 8.78 -7.09
CA PRO A 67 13.33 9.99 -7.41
C PRO A 67 11.85 9.87 -7.00
N VAL A 68 11.35 10.88 -6.30
CA VAL A 68 9.95 11.08 -5.93
C VAL A 68 9.65 12.57 -6.10
N ASP A 69 8.70 12.90 -6.96
CA ASP A 69 8.26 14.29 -7.23
C ASP A 69 9.41 15.27 -7.51
N GLY A 70 10.39 14.83 -8.33
CA GLY A 70 11.54 15.65 -8.75
C GLY A 70 12.64 15.80 -7.70
N ARG A 71 12.57 15.09 -6.57
CA ARG A 71 13.62 15.07 -5.53
C ARG A 71 14.03 13.63 -5.22
N MET A 72 15.24 13.42 -4.71
CA MET A 72 15.65 12.09 -4.25
C MET A 72 15.11 11.82 -2.85
N GLU A 73 14.35 10.75 -2.68
CA GLU A 73 13.95 10.22 -1.38
C GLU A 73 14.98 9.19 -0.90
N ARG A 74 15.43 9.32 0.35
CA ARG A 74 16.41 8.45 1.02
C ARG A 74 15.73 7.52 2.01
N SER A 75 16.01 6.23 1.92
CA SER A 75 15.54 5.20 2.86
C SER A 75 16.71 4.32 3.34
N ARG A 76 16.62 3.71 4.53
CA ARG A 76 17.69 2.83 5.05
C ARG A 76 17.78 1.51 4.27
N ALA A 77 19.00 1.10 3.94
CA ALA A 77 19.30 -0.13 3.19
C ALA A 77 18.99 -1.43 3.96
N THR A 78 18.71 -1.39 5.27
CA THR A 78 18.22 -2.58 6.01
C THR A 78 16.82 -3.02 5.56
N HIS A 79 16.02 -2.11 5.03
CA HIS A 79 14.78 -2.44 4.33
C HIS A 79 15.03 -2.99 2.92
N ALA A 80 16.29 -2.92 2.44
CA ALA A 80 16.64 -3.20 1.06
C ALA A 80 17.19 -4.61 0.79
N ARG A 81 17.72 -5.32 1.80
CA ARG A 81 18.15 -6.71 1.61
C ARG A 81 17.00 -7.68 1.30
N SER A 82 15.77 -7.32 1.65
CA SER A 82 14.52 -7.98 1.23
C SER A 82 13.86 -7.33 -0.01
N SER A 83 14.43 -6.24 -0.55
CA SER A 83 13.74 -5.36 -1.50
C SER A 83 14.02 -5.61 -2.98
N VAL A 84 14.46 -6.81 -3.36
CA VAL A 84 14.34 -7.24 -4.77
C VAL A 84 12.87 -7.12 -5.22
N GLY A 85 11.92 -7.27 -4.28
CA GLY A 85 10.49 -7.02 -4.49
C GLY A 85 10.02 -5.56 -4.46
N MET A 86 10.89 -4.56 -4.21
CA MET A 86 10.49 -3.15 -4.20
C MET A 86 11.23 -2.27 -5.21
N LEU A 87 12.03 -2.82 -6.13
CA LEU A 87 12.41 -2.04 -7.30
C LEU A 87 11.15 -1.69 -8.07
N PRO A 88 10.98 -0.43 -8.55
CA PRO A 88 9.94 -0.13 -9.51
C PRO A 88 9.96 -1.18 -10.63
N ALA A 89 8.79 -1.58 -11.14
CA ALA A 89 8.69 -2.69 -12.10
C ALA A 89 9.64 -2.54 -13.30
N HIS A 90 9.91 -1.30 -13.72
CA HIS A 90 10.86 -0.97 -14.79
C HIS A 90 12.35 -1.16 -14.41
N LEU A 91 12.71 -1.05 -13.12
CA LEU A 91 14.05 -1.29 -12.59
C LEU A 91 14.32 -2.74 -12.18
N MET A 92 13.28 -3.58 -12.07
CA MET A 92 13.44 -5.00 -11.77
C MET A 92 14.19 -5.76 -12.86
N GLN A 93 14.11 -5.31 -14.11
CA GLN A 93 14.70 -6.03 -15.25
C GLN A 93 16.24 -6.03 -15.23
N PRO A 94 16.95 -4.89 -15.08
CA PRO A 94 18.40 -4.88 -14.87
C PRO A 94 18.85 -5.75 -13.69
N HIS A 95 18.13 -5.70 -12.57
CA HIS A 95 18.46 -6.50 -11.41
C HIS A 95 18.41 -8.00 -11.72
N GLN A 96 17.29 -8.46 -12.29
CA GLN A 96 17.06 -9.87 -12.56
C GLN A 96 18.11 -10.48 -13.49
N ILE A 97 18.59 -9.75 -14.50
CA ILE A 97 19.59 -10.28 -15.44
C ILE A 97 21.00 -10.28 -14.83
N LEU A 98 21.39 -9.24 -14.09
CA LEU A 98 22.76 -9.12 -13.59
C LEU A 98 23.01 -9.90 -12.30
N THR A 99 21.98 -10.21 -11.51
CA THR A 99 22.10 -11.04 -10.29
C THR A 99 21.45 -12.41 -10.43
N MET A 100 21.18 -12.88 -11.64
CA MET A 100 20.56 -14.19 -11.84
C MET A 100 21.33 -15.33 -11.16
N TYR A 101 22.64 -15.17 -10.98
CA TYR A 101 23.48 -16.14 -10.27
C TYR A 101 22.99 -16.46 -8.85
N THR A 102 22.33 -15.51 -8.18
CA THR A 102 21.78 -15.69 -6.82
C THR A 102 20.53 -16.55 -6.80
N ALA A 103 19.86 -16.71 -7.95
CA ALA A 103 18.61 -17.47 -8.06
C ALA A 103 18.84 -18.96 -8.38
N TRP A 104 20.07 -19.35 -8.72
CA TRP A 104 20.40 -20.75 -8.95
C TRP A 104 20.60 -21.47 -7.61
N PRO A 105 19.84 -22.55 -7.31
CA PRO A 105 20.07 -23.31 -6.09
C PRO A 105 21.52 -23.75 -6.02
N ALA A 106 22.21 -23.48 -4.89
CA ALA A 106 23.58 -23.95 -4.69
C ALA A 106 23.63 -25.46 -5.01
N PRO A 107 24.73 -25.98 -5.59
CA PRO A 107 24.87 -27.41 -5.76
C PRO A 107 24.61 -28.05 -4.38
N GLU A 108 23.61 -28.93 -4.26
CA GLU A 108 23.45 -29.69 -3.01
C GLU A 108 24.81 -30.40 -2.80
N PRO A 109 25.46 -30.24 -1.63
CA PRO A 109 26.61 -31.07 -1.33
C PRO A 109 26.16 -32.53 -1.50
N PRO A 110 26.98 -33.41 -2.09
CA PRO A 110 26.60 -34.80 -2.31
C PRO A 110 26.09 -35.34 -0.98
N ARG A 111 24.81 -35.74 -0.94
CA ARG A 111 24.23 -36.30 0.27
C ARG A 111 25.09 -37.51 0.62
N SER A 112 25.84 -37.39 1.70
CA SER A 112 26.45 -38.54 2.36
C SER A 112 25.29 -39.45 2.76
N ILE A 113 24.99 -40.45 1.94
CA ILE A 113 24.15 -41.57 2.35
C ILE A 113 25.01 -42.36 3.33
N GLY A 114 25.08 -41.88 4.58
CA GLY A 114 25.58 -42.67 5.68
C GLY A 114 24.65 -43.87 5.85
N PRO A 115 25.16 -45.05 6.19
CA PRO A 115 24.32 -46.23 6.38
C PRO A 115 23.35 -45.95 7.53
N THR A 116 22.05 -45.96 7.24
CA THR A 116 20.98 -45.90 8.23
C THR A 116 21.14 -47.09 9.20
N PRO A 117 21.35 -46.87 10.50
CA PRO A 117 21.23 -47.97 11.46
C PRO A 117 19.74 -48.26 11.70
N PRO A 118 19.31 -49.52 11.74
CA PRO A 118 17.94 -49.86 12.13
C PRO A 118 17.87 -49.85 13.66
N GLY A 119 17.15 -48.89 14.22
CA GLY A 119 16.87 -48.82 15.65
C GLY A 119 15.38 -48.51 15.88
N PRO A 120 14.60 -49.44 16.45
CA PRO A 120 13.21 -49.20 16.81
C PRO A 120 13.20 -48.54 18.18
N ASP A 121 13.17 -47.21 18.23
CA ASP A 121 12.66 -46.38 19.33
C ASP A 121 13.15 -44.94 19.14
N ALA A 122 12.42 -44.18 18.33
CA ALA A 122 12.49 -42.73 18.31
C ALA A 122 11.08 -42.16 18.08
N GLY A 123 10.24 -42.33 19.10
CA GLY A 123 9.07 -41.49 19.28
C GLY A 123 9.51 -40.08 19.65
N LEU A 124 9.53 -39.20 18.66
CA LEU A 124 9.38 -37.76 18.83
C LEU A 124 8.96 -37.19 17.48
N LEU A 125 7.70 -36.77 17.41
CA LEU A 125 7.15 -35.93 16.36
C LEU A 125 8.08 -34.72 16.18
N ALA A 126 8.92 -34.76 15.16
CA ALA A 126 9.36 -33.54 14.52
C ALA A 126 8.12 -32.92 13.89
N VAL A 127 7.50 -31.98 14.62
CA VAL A 127 6.62 -31.00 13.99
C VAL A 127 7.51 -30.26 13.00
N ALA A 128 7.44 -30.71 11.75
CA ALA A 128 7.97 -29.99 10.61
C ALA A 128 7.20 -28.67 10.55
N GLY A 129 7.71 -27.66 11.27
CA GLY A 129 7.39 -26.28 10.98
C GLY A 129 7.72 -26.09 9.51
N SER A 130 6.72 -25.71 8.73
CA SER A 130 6.84 -25.39 7.32
C SER A 130 7.79 -24.19 7.18
N VAL A 131 9.09 -24.46 7.19
CA VAL A 131 10.06 -23.57 6.57
C VAL A 131 9.71 -23.62 5.09
N HIS A 132 9.39 -22.48 4.51
CA HIS A 132 9.16 -22.34 3.08
C HIS A 132 10.45 -22.73 2.31
N ASP A 133 10.67 -24.01 2.08
CA ASP A 133 11.66 -24.59 1.15
C ASP A 133 11.28 -24.34 -0.33
N GLY A 134 10.21 -23.56 -0.58
CA GLY A 134 9.57 -23.31 -1.87
C GLY A 134 10.09 -22.08 -2.62
N GLY A 135 11.37 -21.75 -2.47
CA GLY A 135 11.98 -20.75 -3.36
C GLY A 135 11.80 -21.16 -4.84
N PRO A 136 11.66 -20.19 -5.76
CA PRO A 136 11.52 -20.49 -7.19
C PRO A 136 12.63 -21.43 -7.66
N ARG A 137 12.27 -22.62 -8.15
CA ARG A 137 13.22 -23.55 -8.75
C ARG A 137 13.31 -23.26 -10.24
N TRP A 138 14.47 -22.78 -10.65
CA TRP A 138 14.79 -22.56 -12.05
C TRP A 138 15.44 -23.82 -12.64
N THR A 139 14.90 -24.33 -13.74
CA THR A 139 15.43 -25.50 -14.44
C THR A 139 15.63 -25.21 -15.92
N ILE A 140 16.68 -25.78 -16.51
CA ILE A 140 16.91 -25.71 -17.97
C ILE A 140 15.85 -26.57 -18.66
N ALA A 141 15.14 -25.98 -19.61
CA ALA A 141 13.98 -26.58 -20.29
C ALA A 141 14.17 -26.72 -21.81
N SER A 142 15.30 -26.27 -22.37
CA SER A 142 15.63 -26.45 -23.79
C SER A 142 17.11 -26.72 -24.01
N ASP A 143 17.44 -27.13 -25.23
CA ASP A 143 18.81 -27.10 -25.72
C ASP A 143 19.37 -25.67 -25.73
N VAL A 144 20.69 -25.57 -25.70
CA VAL A 144 21.43 -24.31 -25.81
C VAL A 144 21.62 -23.95 -27.28
N LEU A 145 21.21 -22.74 -27.65
CA LEU A 145 21.26 -22.25 -29.03
C LEU A 145 22.15 -21.01 -29.14
N ALA A 146 22.93 -20.90 -30.21
CA ALA A 146 23.67 -19.66 -30.48
C ALA A 146 22.69 -18.53 -30.84
N LYS A 147 22.76 -17.42 -30.13
CA LYS A 147 21.87 -16.26 -30.34
C LYS A 147 22.62 -14.97 -30.01
N PRO A 148 23.19 -14.26 -30.99
CA PRO A 148 23.88 -13.01 -30.70
C PRO A 148 22.88 -11.95 -30.21
N VAL A 149 23.29 -11.14 -29.23
CA VAL A 149 22.50 -10.01 -28.70
C VAL A 149 23.34 -8.75 -28.84
N ARG A 150 22.78 -7.74 -29.52
CA ARG A 150 23.44 -6.42 -29.74
C ARG A 150 24.89 -6.55 -30.25
N GLY A 151 25.12 -7.51 -31.15
CA GLY A 151 26.44 -7.76 -31.76
C GLY A 151 27.40 -8.61 -30.91
N ARG A 152 27.02 -9.04 -29.71
CA ARG A 152 27.82 -9.92 -28.84
C ARG A 152 27.46 -11.38 -29.09
N PRO A 153 28.44 -12.28 -29.30
CA PRO A 153 28.20 -13.73 -29.32
C PRO A 153 27.60 -14.19 -28.00
N ALA A 154 26.54 -14.99 -28.06
CA ALA A 154 25.80 -15.39 -26.86
C ALA A 154 25.07 -16.72 -27.06
N TRP A 155 24.61 -17.29 -25.95
CA TRP A 155 23.94 -18.58 -25.86
C TRP A 155 22.55 -18.40 -25.25
N ALA A 156 21.50 -18.73 -25.99
CA ALA A 156 20.13 -18.72 -25.52
C ALA A 156 19.73 -20.09 -24.97
N VAL A 157 18.98 -20.08 -23.87
CA VAL A 157 18.39 -21.26 -23.27
C VAL A 157 17.03 -20.89 -22.66
N THR A 158 16.06 -21.80 -22.76
CA THR A 158 14.78 -21.67 -22.09
C THR A 158 14.92 -22.18 -20.66
N ILE A 159 14.48 -21.37 -19.71
CA ILE A 159 14.52 -21.68 -18.28
C ILE A 159 13.08 -21.72 -17.78
N ALA A 160 12.68 -22.84 -17.18
CA ALA A 160 11.40 -23.00 -16.53
C ALA A 160 11.49 -22.55 -15.08
N LEU A 161 10.54 -21.74 -14.66
CA LEU A 161 10.29 -21.32 -13.29
C LEU A 161 9.07 -22.09 -12.77
N SER A 162 9.28 -22.95 -11.78
CA SER A 162 8.21 -23.60 -11.04
C SER A 162 7.91 -22.83 -9.76
N ASN A 163 6.68 -22.33 -9.62
CA ASN A 163 6.16 -21.70 -8.40
C ASN A 163 4.65 -22.01 -8.23
N ASP A 164 4.06 -21.54 -7.14
CA ASP A 164 2.64 -21.76 -6.81
C ASP A 164 1.65 -21.19 -7.84
N MET A 165 2.13 -20.32 -8.74
CA MET A 165 1.35 -19.76 -9.86
C MET A 165 1.51 -20.54 -11.18
N GLY A 166 2.16 -21.71 -11.14
CA GLY A 166 2.36 -22.61 -12.28
C GLY A 166 3.74 -22.51 -12.94
N ASN A 167 3.98 -23.39 -13.92
CA ASN A 167 5.24 -23.42 -14.66
C ASN A 167 5.26 -22.33 -15.73
N ARG A 168 6.20 -21.39 -15.62
CA ARG A 168 6.44 -20.37 -16.64
C ARG A 168 7.80 -20.61 -17.30
N ALA A 169 7.87 -20.55 -18.62
CA ALA A 169 9.11 -20.69 -19.37
C ALA A 169 9.57 -19.33 -19.89
N TYR A 170 10.85 -19.04 -19.73
CA TYR A 170 11.46 -17.78 -20.12
C TYR A 170 12.73 -18.03 -20.92
N GLU A 171 12.98 -17.24 -21.96
CA GLU A 171 14.26 -17.31 -22.66
C GLU A 171 15.27 -16.41 -21.97
N TRP A 172 16.45 -16.95 -21.71
CA TRP A 172 17.60 -16.27 -21.14
C TRP A 172 18.77 -16.39 -22.09
N VAL A 173 19.53 -15.31 -22.25
CA VAL A 173 20.67 -15.25 -23.16
C VAL A 173 21.94 -14.87 -22.41
N PHE A 174 22.91 -15.77 -22.40
CA PHE A 174 24.19 -15.65 -21.69
C PHE A 174 25.28 -15.20 -22.64
N ASP A 175 26.02 -14.16 -22.27
CA ASP A 175 27.18 -13.68 -23.01
C ASP A 175 28.25 -14.78 -23.08
N ALA A 176 28.70 -15.12 -24.29
CA ALA A 176 29.60 -16.25 -24.49
C ALA A 176 31.00 -16.02 -23.89
N ALA A 177 31.40 -14.77 -23.68
CA ALA A 177 32.72 -14.43 -23.15
C ALA A 177 32.73 -14.32 -21.61
N THR A 178 31.65 -13.84 -21.01
CA THR A 178 31.61 -13.49 -19.58
C THR A 178 30.64 -14.34 -18.76
N GLY A 179 29.67 -15.02 -19.38
CA GLY A 179 28.63 -15.75 -18.65
C GLY A 179 27.54 -14.86 -18.03
N VAL A 180 27.62 -13.54 -18.15
CA VAL A 180 26.55 -12.63 -17.69
C VAL A 180 25.31 -12.83 -18.57
N VAL A 181 24.12 -12.80 -17.96
CA VAL A 181 22.87 -12.77 -18.73
C VAL A 181 22.73 -11.39 -19.38
N ILE A 182 22.76 -11.37 -20.71
CA ILE A 182 22.66 -10.16 -21.53
C ILE A 182 21.34 -10.06 -22.29
N GLY A 183 20.46 -11.06 -22.19
CA GLY A 183 19.16 -11.03 -22.83
C GLY A 183 18.12 -11.80 -22.05
N ARG A 184 16.88 -11.32 -22.06
CA ARG A 184 15.73 -12.00 -21.48
C ARG A 184 14.48 -11.67 -22.28
N ASN A 185 13.70 -12.70 -22.59
CA ASN A 185 12.40 -12.55 -23.22
C ASN A 185 11.33 -13.27 -22.41
N LEU A 186 10.35 -12.49 -21.95
CA LEU A 186 9.24 -12.95 -21.12
C LEU A 186 7.93 -13.11 -21.90
N GLY A 187 7.98 -13.01 -23.22
CA GLY A 187 6.82 -12.95 -24.08
C GLY A 187 6.16 -11.57 -24.10
N SER A 188 5.01 -11.48 -24.78
CA SER A 188 4.35 -10.22 -25.10
C SER A 188 3.90 -9.39 -23.88
N LEU A 189 3.71 -10.01 -22.71
CA LEU A 189 3.16 -9.35 -21.51
C LEU A 189 4.19 -8.62 -20.65
N TYR A 190 5.47 -8.98 -20.74
CA TYR A 190 6.51 -8.44 -19.85
C TYR A 190 7.76 -7.98 -20.60
N GLY A 191 7.73 -8.04 -21.93
CA GLY A 191 8.73 -7.40 -22.77
C GLY A 191 10.02 -8.18 -22.98
N VAL A 192 10.96 -7.47 -23.62
CA VAL A 192 12.31 -7.95 -23.92
C VAL A 192 13.31 -7.02 -23.27
N THR A 193 14.33 -7.59 -22.61
CA THR A 193 15.47 -6.89 -22.03
C THR A 193 16.75 -7.36 -22.72
N GLU A 194 17.62 -6.44 -23.12
CA GLU A 194 18.89 -6.71 -23.79
C GLU A 194 20.00 -5.79 -23.27
N VAL A 195 21.21 -6.31 -23.15
CA VAL A 195 22.37 -5.59 -22.65
C VAL A 195 23.33 -5.27 -23.79
N SER A 196 23.82 -4.03 -23.82
CA SER A 196 24.94 -3.59 -24.65
C SER A 196 26.05 -3.00 -23.78
N ASP A 197 27.23 -2.78 -24.36
CA ASP A 197 28.36 -2.09 -23.71
C ASP A 197 28.76 -2.71 -22.36
N LEU A 198 28.61 -4.03 -22.24
CA LEU A 198 28.91 -4.81 -21.05
C LEU A 198 30.42 -4.85 -20.77
N VAL A 199 30.79 -4.44 -19.57
CA VAL A 199 32.13 -4.57 -19.00
C VAL A 199 32.01 -5.26 -17.64
N VAL A 200 32.74 -6.35 -17.46
CA VAL A 200 32.80 -7.13 -16.20
C VAL A 200 34.15 -6.92 -15.54
N GLY A 201 34.17 -6.73 -14.23
CA GLY A 201 35.39 -6.46 -13.45
C GLY A 201 35.97 -5.06 -13.66
N ALA A 202 35.18 -4.10 -14.17
CA ALA A 202 35.62 -2.72 -14.29
C ALA A 202 35.86 -2.10 -12.91
N PRO A 203 36.93 -1.31 -12.69
CA PRO A 203 37.04 -0.52 -11.47
C PRO A 203 35.88 0.48 -11.42
N VAL A 204 35.11 0.45 -10.34
CA VAL A 204 33.98 1.35 -10.08
C VAL A 204 34.31 2.14 -8.82
N ASP A 205 34.26 3.47 -8.92
CA ASP A 205 34.41 4.35 -7.75
C ASP A 205 33.26 4.08 -6.75
N PRO A 206 33.56 3.66 -5.50
CA PRO A 206 32.53 3.43 -4.49
C PRO A 206 31.62 4.64 -4.25
N ALA A 207 32.14 5.86 -4.42
CA ALA A 207 31.36 7.09 -4.22
C ALA A 207 30.17 7.21 -5.18
N MET A 208 30.16 6.49 -6.31
CA MET A 208 29.01 6.48 -7.23
C MET A 208 27.75 5.81 -6.63
N PHE A 209 27.94 4.98 -5.60
CA PHE A 209 26.85 4.33 -4.86
C PHE A 209 26.38 5.17 -3.66
N GLU A 210 26.84 6.41 -3.56
CA GLU A 210 26.35 7.40 -2.63
C GLU A 210 25.62 8.52 -3.39
N TRP A 211 24.67 9.17 -2.72
CA TRP A 211 23.98 10.35 -3.25
C TRP A 211 24.45 11.58 -2.49
N ALA A 212 25.11 12.50 -3.19
CA ALA A 212 25.62 13.75 -2.63
C ALA A 212 24.66 14.94 -2.82
N GLY A 213 23.58 14.77 -3.58
CA GLY A 213 22.59 15.81 -3.82
C GLY A 213 21.58 15.96 -2.69
N ASP A 214 20.70 16.94 -2.82
CA ASP A 214 19.59 17.12 -1.89
C ASP A 214 18.70 15.87 -1.86
N CYS A 215 18.26 15.49 -0.67
CA CYS A 215 17.32 14.40 -0.49
C CYS A 215 16.30 14.68 0.61
N ILE A 216 15.18 13.95 0.55
CA ILE A 216 14.17 13.91 1.60
C ILE A 216 14.26 12.56 2.29
N ASP A 217 14.15 12.53 3.61
CA ASP A 217 14.10 11.27 4.34
C ASP A 217 12.72 10.60 4.16
N ALA A 218 12.70 9.36 3.66
CA ALA A 218 11.48 8.62 3.36
C ALA A 218 10.57 8.45 4.57
N THR A 219 11.15 8.25 5.76
CA THR A 219 10.37 8.09 6.99
C THR A 219 9.69 9.41 7.37
N VAL A 220 10.39 10.53 7.23
CA VAL A 220 9.82 11.86 7.47
C VAL A 220 8.74 12.19 6.44
N ALA A 221 9.00 11.93 5.16
CA ALA A 221 8.03 12.16 4.08
C ALA A 221 6.77 11.32 4.25
N ALA A 222 6.90 10.05 4.67
CA ALA A 222 5.76 9.18 4.94
C ALA A 222 4.94 9.69 6.13
N ALA A 223 5.58 10.13 7.21
CA ALA A 223 4.90 10.71 8.36
C ALA A 223 4.13 11.98 7.97
N GLN A 224 4.76 12.90 7.23
CA GLN A 224 4.13 14.12 6.74
C GLN A 224 2.93 13.83 5.83
N ARG A 225 3.04 12.85 4.93
CA ARG A 225 1.90 12.42 4.09
C ARG A 225 0.76 11.84 4.91
N ALA A 226 1.07 11.06 5.94
CA ALA A 226 0.06 10.54 6.86
C ALA A 226 -0.60 11.65 7.68
N ASP A 227 0.15 12.65 8.12
CA ASP A 227 -0.37 13.81 8.84
C ASP A 227 -1.27 14.65 7.94
N ALA A 228 -0.83 14.97 6.72
CA ALA A 228 -1.61 15.69 5.73
C ALA A 228 -2.89 14.94 5.36
N ALA A 229 -2.83 13.62 5.18
CA ALA A 229 -4.01 12.81 4.90
C ALA A 229 -5.01 12.82 6.08
N ARG A 230 -4.52 12.77 7.32
CA ARG A 230 -5.37 12.89 8.53
C ARG A 230 -5.98 14.28 8.64
N GLU A 231 -5.24 15.32 8.30
CA GLU A 231 -5.74 16.70 8.30
C GLU A 231 -6.78 16.93 7.19
N GLU A 232 -6.54 16.43 5.99
CA GLU A 232 -7.50 16.45 4.89
C GLU A 232 -8.78 15.67 5.24
N GLU A 233 -8.63 14.51 5.88
CA GLU A 233 -9.77 13.74 6.37
C GLU A 233 -10.58 14.51 7.41
N ARG A 234 -9.92 15.14 8.40
CA ARG A 234 -10.60 16.01 9.37
C ARG A 234 -11.31 17.17 8.68
N PHE A 235 -10.66 17.84 7.74
CA PHE A 235 -11.25 18.95 6.98
C PHE A 235 -12.49 18.51 6.19
N ARG A 236 -12.45 17.33 5.57
CA ARG A 236 -13.58 16.76 4.84
C ARG A 236 -14.72 16.33 5.77
N ASP A 237 -14.39 15.72 6.91
CA ASP A 237 -15.37 15.35 7.95
C ASP A 237 -16.06 16.61 8.51
N SER A 238 -15.34 17.71 8.72
CA SER A 238 -15.90 18.98 9.23
C SER A 238 -16.71 19.77 8.21
N ASN A 239 -16.34 19.76 6.93
CA ASN A 239 -17.06 20.52 5.88
C ASN A 239 -18.24 19.76 5.29
N GLY A 240 -18.24 18.43 5.36
CA GLY A 240 -19.38 17.59 5.00
C GLY A 240 -19.77 17.51 3.52
N ALA A 241 -19.30 18.43 2.67
CA ALA A 241 -19.67 18.51 1.26
C ALA A 241 -19.37 17.20 0.50
N GLY A 242 -20.42 16.53 0.04
CA GLY A 242 -20.32 15.28 -0.71
C GLY A 242 -20.09 14.02 0.14
N ASN A 243 -20.04 14.14 1.47
CA ASN A 243 -20.01 12.97 2.35
C ASN A 243 -21.31 12.16 2.24
N THR A 244 -21.25 10.91 2.67
CA THR A 244 -22.35 9.94 2.64
C THR A 244 -22.46 9.28 4.01
N VAL A 245 -23.67 8.98 4.51
CA VAL A 245 -23.84 8.27 5.78
C VAL A 245 -23.19 6.89 5.76
N GLU A 246 -23.15 6.21 4.61
CA GLU A 246 -22.52 4.89 4.44
C GLU A 246 -21.01 4.93 4.74
N ARG A 247 -20.35 6.09 4.56
CA ARG A 247 -18.93 6.25 4.88
C ARG A 247 -18.66 6.00 6.37
N TYR A 248 -19.67 6.15 7.22
CA TYR A 248 -19.54 6.10 8.67
C TYR A 248 -20.15 4.83 9.29
N LEU A 249 -20.50 3.82 8.49
CA LEU A 249 -21.13 2.58 8.99
C LEU A 249 -20.27 1.81 9.99
N ASP A 250 -18.96 1.76 9.74
CA ASP A 250 -18.02 0.99 10.57
C ASP A 250 -17.55 1.77 11.82
N ARG A 251 -17.99 3.02 12.00
CA ARG A 251 -17.70 3.77 13.24
C ARG A 251 -18.65 3.28 14.32
N GLU A 252 -18.19 2.31 15.11
CA GLU A 252 -18.95 1.61 16.17
C GLU A 252 -19.73 2.54 17.12
N TYR A 253 -19.24 3.78 17.31
CA TYR A 253 -19.84 4.82 18.16
C TYR A 253 -19.98 6.20 17.49
N GLY A 254 -19.83 6.29 16.16
CA GLY A 254 -19.85 7.58 15.46
C GLY A 254 -21.26 8.13 15.25
N THR A 255 -21.61 9.23 15.93
CA THR A 255 -22.78 10.06 15.60
C THR A 255 -22.45 10.97 14.41
N VAL A 256 -23.34 11.06 13.42
CA VAL A 256 -23.16 11.95 12.25
C VAL A 256 -24.24 13.03 12.18
N LEU A 257 -23.89 14.26 11.80
CA LEU A 257 -24.82 15.35 11.54
C LEU A 257 -25.15 15.42 10.05
N VAL A 258 -26.41 15.19 9.69
CA VAL A 258 -26.88 15.11 8.31
C VAL A 258 -27.79 16.29 7.99
N ARG A 259 -27.43 17.06 6.96
CA ARG A 259 -28.29 18.09 6.39
C ARG A 259 -29.38 17.44 5.54
N THR A 260 -30.64 17.70 5.88
CA THR A 260 -31.77 17.26 5.05
C THR A 260 -32.63 18.42 4.57
N ASP A 261 -32.49 19.61 5.15
CA ASP A 261 -33.03 20.85 4.62
C ASP A 261 -31.93 21.74 4.01
N PHE A 262 -32.11 22.09 2.73
CA PHE A 262 -31.16 22.86 1.92
C PHE A 262 -31.70 24.25 1.58
N THR A 263 -32.65 24.76 2.35
CA THR A 263 -33.32 26.04 2.04
C THR A 263 -32.46 27.26 2.36
N ASP A 264 -31.52 27.13 3.30
CA ASP A 264 -30.62 28.20 3.74
C ASP A 264 -29.21 27.66 4.00
N ASP A 265 -28.25 28.06 3.16
CA ASP A 265 -26.84 27.65 3.27
C ASP A 265 -26.09 28.40 4.39
N ASP A 266 -26.43 29.67 4.63
CA ASP A 266 -25.77 30.48 5.66
C ASP A 266 -26.21 29.99 7.06
N ALA A 267 -27.49 29.67 7.22
CA ALA A 267 -28.01 29.07 8.46
C ALA A 267 -27.42 27.68 8.72
N TRP A 268 -27.17 26.89 7.67
CA TRP A 268 -26.46 25.61 7.79
C TRP A 268 -25.04 25.78 8.30
N VAL A 269 -24.26 26.69 7.71
CA VAL A 269 -22.88 26.98 8.17
C VAL A 269 -22.89 27.43 9.64
N ALA A 270 -23.83 28.30 10.02
CA ALA A 270 -23.96 28.77 11.40
C ALA A 270 -24.40 27.67 12.38
N LEU A 271 -25.17 26.68 11.92
CA LEU A 271 -25.57 25.51 12.71
C LEU A 271 -24.37 24.59 12.95
N VAL A 272 -23.63 24.24 11.89
CA VAL A 272 -22.44 23.38 11.96
C VAL A 272 -21.41 24.00 12.91
N ASP A 273 -21.14 25.30 12.78
CA ASP A 273 -20.26 26.03 13.71
C ASP A 273 -20.79 25.97 15.15
N SER A 274 -22.10 26.12 15.36
CA SER A 274 -22.66 26.05 16.72
C SER A 274 -22.56 24.68 17.38
N VAL A 275 -22.61 23.61 16.60
CA VAL A 275 -22.54 22.24 17.09
C VAL A 275 -21.10 21.79 17.34
N ASN A 276 -20.17 22.18 16.46
CA ASN A 276 -18.83 21.60 16.41
C ASN A 276 -17.72 22.49 16.99
N SER A 277 -17.96 23.78 17.20
CA SER A 277 -16.95 24.69 17.76
C SER A 277 -16.98 24.69 19.29
N ASP A 278 -15.80 24.82 19.90
CA ASP A 278 -15.65 24.95 21.36
C ASP A 278 -16.30 26.26 21.86
N ARG A 279 -17.04 26.18 22.97
CA ARG A 279 -17.75 27.33 23.58
C ARG A 279 -17.73 27.26 25.09
N ASP A 280 -17.40 28.37 25.75
CA ASP A 280 -17.52 28.53 27.21
C ASP A 280 -16.99 27.37 28.07
N GLY A 281 -15.86 26.77 27.65
CA GLY A 281 -15.23 25.64 28.36
C GLY A 281 -15.80 24.26 28.01
N LEU A 282 -16.79 24.18 27.13
CA LEU A 282 -17.30 22.96 26.52
C LEU A 282 -16.60 22.70 25.19
N ILE A 283 -16.12 21.47 25.01
CA ILE A 283 -15.62 20.98 23.73
C ILE A 283 -16.83 20.75 22.83
N GLY A 284 -16.77 21.23 21.58
CA GLY A 284 -17.85 21.01 20.60
C GLY A 284 -18.12 19.52 20.37
N ALA A 285 -19.29 19.17 19.82
CA ALA A 285 -19.69 17.78 19.64
C ALA A 285 -18.77 16.99 18.68
N GLY A 286 -18.01 17.68 17.82
CA GLY A 286 -17.04 17.08 16.91
C GLY A 286 -17.66 16.11 15.91
N LEU A 287 -18.93 16.30 15.56
CA LEU A 287 -19.68 15.40 14.71
C LEU A 287 -19.20 15.52 13.25
N PRO A 288 -18.91 14.39 12.57
CA PRO A 288 -18.78 14.38 11.13
C PRO A 288 -20.06 14.89 10.47
N VAL A 289 -19.88 15.73 9.46
CA VAL A 289 -20.95 16.41 8.75
C VAL A 289 -21.24 15.68 7.44
N VAL A 290 -22.52 15.59 7.08
CA VAL A 290 -23.01 15.07 5.80
C VAL A 290 -23.85 16.16 5.14
N ASP A 291 -23.21 16.92 4.25
CA ASP A 291 -23.85 17.95 3.43
C ASP A 291 -23.97 17.44 1.99
N ASN A 292 -25.07 16.71 1.74
CA ASN A 292 -25.28 16.00 0.48
C ASN A 292 -26.75 15.97 0.08
N ARG A 293 -27.10 16.64 -1.03
CA ARG A 293 -28.47 16.81 -1.53
C ARG A 293 -29.24 15.52 -1.78
N ARG A 294 -28.60 14.36 -1.86
CA ARG A 294 -29.32 13.09 -1.97
C ARG A 294 -30.21 12.78 -0.75
N TYR A 295 -29.96 13.46 0.37
CA TYR A 295 -30.74 13.37 1.60
C TYR A 295 -31.73 14.52 1.77
N GLU A 296 -31.89 15.37 0.76
CA GLU A 296 -32.86 16.45 0.78
C GLU A 296 -34.27 15.89 1.04
N GLY A 297 -34.91 16.39 2.10
CA GLY A 297 -36.23 15.95 2.56
C GLY A 297 -36.27 14.64 3.36
N TRP A 298 -35.13 13.97 3.61
CA TRP A 298 -35.12 12.75 4.42
C TRP A 298 -35.49 13.03 5.87
N GLY A 299 -36.37 12.19 6.41
CA GLY A 299 -36.76 12.16 7.81
C GLY A 299 -36.35 10.85 8.51
N VAL A 300 -36.85 10.66 9.72
CA VAL A 300 -36.57 9.47 10.55
C VAL A 300 -36.91 8.17 9.81
N ASP A 301 -38.07 8.12 9.16
CA ASP A 301 -38.55 6.90 8.50
C ASP A 301 -37.66 6.49 7.32
N ASP A 302 -37.08 7.44 6.60
CA ASP A 302 -36.15 7.17 5.49
C ASP A 302 -34.86 6.54 6.00
N PHE A 303 -34.28 7.06 7.09
CA PHE A 303 -33.08 6.49 7.71
C PHE A 303 -33.37 5.11 8.36
N LEU A 304 -34.53 4.92 8.97
CA LEU A 304 -34.95 3.62 9.49
C LEU A 304 -35.22 2.60 8.38
N ALA A 305 -35.70 3.04 7.21
CA ALA A 305 -35.87 2.17 6.05
C ALA A 305 -34.52 1.74 5.45
N ALA A 306 -33.50 2.58 5.56
CA ALA A 306 -32.12 2.34 5.11
C ALA A 306 -31.17 1.95 6.27
N TYR A 307 -31.68 1.27 7.31
CA TYR A 307 -30.92 0.99 8.54
C TYR A 307 -29.64 0.15 8.32
N ASP A 308 -29.62 -0.70 7.28
CA ASP A 308 -28.46 -1.52 6.90
C ASP A 308 -27.33 -0.68 6.28
N ARG A 309 -27.65 0.56 5.90
CA ARG A 309 -26.77 1.53 5.25
C ARG A 309 -26.67 2.84 6.02
N THR A 310 -27.17 2.88 7.24
CA THR A 310 -27.15 4.06 8.09
C THR A 310 -26.36 3.80 9.38
N PRO A 311 -25.48 4.72 9.81
CA PRO A 311 -24.79 4.61 11.09
C PRO A 311 -25.79 4.46 12.24
N ARG A 312 -25.32 3.87 13.35
CA ARG A 312 -26.18 3.65 14.54
C ARG A 312 -26.73 4.93 15.14
N ASN A 313 -26.05 6.07 14.97
CA ASN A 313 -26.47 7.35 15.50
C ASN A 313 -26.46 8.41 14.39
N VAL A 314 -27.60 9.06 14.18
CA VAL A 314 -27.79 10.11 13.18
C VAL A 314 -28.46 11.31 13.84
N VAL A 315 -27.91 12.49 13.60
CA VAL A 315 -28.52 13.78 13.93
C VAL A 315 -29.01 14.39 12.63
N ILE A 316 -30.32 14.63 12.54
CA ILE A 316 -30.98 15.13 11.34
C ILE A 316 -31.24 16.62 11.53
N ALA A 317 -30.61 17.44 10.69
CA ALA A 317 -30.89 18.86 10.55
C ALA A 317 -31.94 19.06 9.44
N GLY A 318 -33.20 18.91 9.82
CA GLY A 318 -34.37 19.19 9.00
C GLY A 318 -34.85 20.65 9.12
N PRO A 319 -36.05 20.98 8.62
CA PRO A 319 -36.55 22.36 8.59
C PRO A 319 -36.55 23.08 9.95
N ASP A 320 -36.92 22.36 11.02
CA ASP A 320 -36.99 22.90 12.39
C ASP A 320 -35.63 23.38 12.95
N ALA A 321 -34.53 22.89 12.39
CA ALA A 321 -33.19 23.33 12.76
C ALA A 321 -32.93 24.79 12.39
N PHE A 322 -33.66 25.31 11.39
CA PHE A 322 -33.44 26.64 10.81
C PHE A 322 -34.58 27.61 11.14
N VAL A 323 -35.78 27.13 11.43
CA VAL A 323 -36.94 27.99 11.73
C VAL A 323 -37.25 28.11 13.22
N HIS A 324 -36.86 27.13 14.05
CA HIS A 324 -37.12 27.18 15.48
C HIS A 324 -36.05 28.02 16.20
N PRO A 325 -36.41 28.88 17.17
CA PRO A 325 -35.44 29.74 17.87
C PRO A 325 -34.33 28.96 18.59
N GLU A 326 -34.62 27.73 19.03
CA GLU A 326 -33.66 26.85 19.69
C GLU A 326 -32.91 25.89 18.74
N ARG A 327 -33.11 26.00 17.42
CA ARG A 327 -32.48 25.16 16.39
C ARG A 327 -32.61 23.66 16.68
N LEU A 328 -33.83 23.15 16.55
CA LEU A 328 -34.14 21.78 16.95
C LEU A 328 -33.57 20.77 15.96
N LEU A 329 -32.90 19.76 16.49
CA LEU A 329 -32.31 18.65 15.75
C LEU A 329 -33.01 17.35 16.15
N THR A 330 -33.20 16.44 15.19
CA THR A 330 -33.72 15.11 15.49
C THR A 330 -32.55 14.15 15.68
N TYR A 331 -32.35 13.65 16.89
CA TYR A 331 -31.42 12.57 17.17
C TYR A 331 -32.12 11.23 16.97
N LEU A 332 -31.57 10.39 16.12
CA LEU A 332 -32.03 9.04 15.81
C LEU A 332 -30.93 8.04 16.18
N ARG A 333 -31.22 7.15 17.13
CA ARG A 333 -30.44 5.93 17.38
C ARG A 333 -31.11 4.76 16.69
N ILE A 334 -30.43 4.10 15.78
CA ILE A 334 -30.91 2.91 15.07
C ILE A 334 -30.50 1.66 15.83
N THR A 335 -31.46 0.77 16.10
CA THR A 335 -31.20 -0.53 16.73
C THR A 335 -30.75 -1.52 15.67
N PRO A 336 -29.58 -2.17 15.81
CA PRO A 336 -29.13 -3.21 14.89
C PRO A 336 -30.13 -4.37 14.80
N ALA A 337 -30.28 -4.96 13.61
CA ALA A 337 -31.26 -6.03 13.35
C ALA A 337 -30.97 -7.36 14.08
N ASP A 338 -29.75 -7.54 14.60
CA ASP A 338 -29.34 -8.70 15.40
C ASP A 338 -29.71 -8.59 16.88
N VAL A 339 -30.22 -7.43 17.32
CA VAL A 339 -30.77 -7.24 18.66
C VAL A 339 -32.25 -7.62 18.64
N ASP A 340 -32.64 -8.58 19.48
CA ASP A 340 -34.04 -9.04 19.65
C ASP A 340 -34.89 -7.95 20.32
N SER A 341 -35.19 -6.90 19.56
CA SER A 341 -35.95 -5.73 19.96
C SER A 341 -37.05 -5.45 18.94
N THR A 342 -38.26 -5.16 19.43
CA THR A 342 -39.37 -4.69 18.60
C THR A 342 -39.21 -3.23 18.18
N GLU A 343 -38.28 -2.49 18.77
CA GLU A 343 -38.00 -1.08 18.46
C GLU A 343 -36.84 -0.97 17.48
N ARG A 344 -37.13 -0.45 16.27
CA ARG A 344 -36.13 -0.22 15.22
C ARG A 344 -35.20 0.98 15.50
N GLY A 345 -35.55 1.82 16.46
CA GLY A 345 -34.71 2.91 16.90
C GLY A 345 -35.36 3.79 17.98
N THR A 346 -34.55 4.65 18.59
CA THR A 346 -34.97 5.66 19.57
C THR A 346 -34.81 7.05 18.96
N VAL A 347 -35.85 7.87 19.06
CA VAL A 347 -35.87 9.25 18.56
C VAL A 347 -35.91 10.25 19.71
N ARG A 348 -35.14 11.34 19.61
CA ARG A 348 -35.21 12.50 20.51
C ARG A 348 -35.13 13.79 19.70
N ILE A 349 -35.82 14.83 20.20
CA ILE A 349 -35.62 16.20 19.74
C ILE A 349 -34.65 16.87 20.71
N VAL A 350 -33.59 17.45 20.18
CA VAL A 350 -32.49 18.02 20.94
C VAL A 350 -32.25 19.43 20.43
N ASN A 351 -32.04 20.41 21.31
CA ASN A 351 -31.60 21.72 20.85
C ASN A 351 -30.10 21.67 20.49
N ALA A 352 -29.68 22.46 19.51
CA ALA A 352 -28.31 22.41 18.99
C ALA A 352 -27.23 22.59 20.08
N ASP A 353 -27.46 23.47 21.05
CA ASP A 353 -26.47 23.76 22.11
C ASP A 353 -26.30 22.60 23.12
N SER A 354 -27.30 21.72 23.27
CA SER A 354 -27.19 20.55 24.16
C SER A 354 -26.44 19.38 23.53
N LEU A 355 -26.20 19.43 22.21
CA LEU A 355 -25.71 18.26 21.47
C LEU A 355 -24.30 17.83 21.92
N ALA A 356 -23.42 18.78 22.22
CA ALA A 356 -22.08 18.50 22.72
C ALA A 356 -22.10 17.80 24.09
N LEU A 357 -22.95 18.29 25.01
CA LEU A 357 -23.12 17.68 26.33
C LEU A 357 -23.75 16.29 26.24
N MET A 358 -24.73 16.12 25.35
CA MET A 358 -25.37 14.83 25.11
C MET A 358 -24.36 13.82 24.54
N GLN A 359 -23.57 14.22 23.55
CA GLN A 359 -22.53 13.38 22.95
C GLN A 359 -21.46 12.99 23.99
N ALA A 360 -20.99 13.94 24.81
CA ALA A 360 -20.06 13.66 25.90
C ALA A 360 -20.63 12.65 26.91
N ASN A 361 -21.92 12.72 27.24
CA ASN A 361 -22.55 11.73 28.11
C ASN A 361 -22.65 10.34 27.46
N ILE A 362 -23.02 10.26 26.18
CA ILE A 362 -23.06 8.99 25.46
C ILE A 362 -21.66 8.34 25.41
N ASP A 363 -20.62 9.14 25.14
CA ASP A 363 -19.25 8.65 24.95
C ASP A 363 -18.52 8.33 26.27
N VAL A 364 -18.77 9.09 27.34
CA VAL A 364 -18.02 8.98 28.61
C VAL A 364 -18.75 8.14 29.65
N THR A 365 -20.06 8.31 29.80
CA THR A 365 -20.82 7.70 30.91
C THR A 365 -21.57 6.44 30.50
N ASN A 366 -21.49 6.02 29.22
CA ASN A 366 -22.33 4.96 28.64
C ASN A 366 -23.82 5.17 28.92
N MET A 367 -24.24 6.41 29.21
CA MET A 367 -25.63 6.71 29.49
C MET A 367 -26.41 6.58 28.19
N PHE A 368 -27.49 5.80 28.24
CA PHE A 368 -28.28 5.56 27.04
C PHE A 368 -29.27 6.71 26.80
N LEU A 369 -29.55 7.00 25.53
CA LEU A 369 -30.49 8.06 25.12
C LEU A 369 -31.88 7.95 25.78
N TYR A 370 -32.33 6.74 26.15
CA TYR A 370 -33.60 6.55 26.83
C TYR A 370 -33.59 6.93 28.32
N GLU A 371 -32.41 7.03 28.92
CA GLU A 371 -32.21 7.43 30.33
C GLU A 371 -32.22 8.96 30.47
N MET A 372 -32.03 9.68 29.37
CA MET A 372 -32.14 11.13 29.29
C MET A 372 -33.63 11.54 29.28
N THR A 373 -34.00 12.43 30.20
CA THR A 373 -35.38 12.90 30.37
C THR A 373 -35.54 14.25 29.67
N PRO A 374 -36.45 14.38 28.68
CA PRO A 374 -36.74 15.66 28.06
C PRO A 374 -37.55 16.56 29.00
N ASP A 375 -37.58 17.85 28.68
CA ASP A 375 -38.43 18.82 29.36
C ASP A 375 -39.93 18.58 29.07
N ALA A 376 -40.79 19.38 29.70
CA ALA A 376 -42.25 19.26 29.57
C ALA A 376 -42.76 19.45 28.12
N ASP A 377 -42.00 20.13 27.28
CA ASP A 377 -42.28 20.32 25.84
C ASP A 377 -41.72 19.21 24.95
N GLY A 378 -41.07 18.19 25.54
CA GLY A 378 -40.49 17.07 24.83
C GLY A 378 -39.11 17.35 24.21
N ILE A 379 -38.54 18.54 24.43
CA ILE A 379 -37.21 18.92 23.96
C ILE A 379 -36.17 18.50 25.01
N LEU A 380 -35.11 17.83 24.57
CA LEU A 380 -33.99 17.51 25.44
C LEU A 380 -33.05 18.72 25.52
N ARG A 381 -33.00 19.32 26.72
CA ARG A 381 -32.04 20.37 27.08
C ARG A 381 -31.10 19.83 28.16
N MET A 382 -29.80 20.03 27.96
CA MET A 382 -28.76 19.63 28.89
C MET A 382 -28.01 20.88 29.34
N GLU A 383 -27.95 21.08 30.65
CA GLU A 383 -27.15 22.14 31.25
C GLU A 383 -25.92 21.53 31.91
N TRP A 384 -24.78 22.20 31.76
CA TRP A 384 -23.58 21.85 32.49
C TRP A 384 -23.74 22.30 33.95
N LEU A 385 -23.93 21.34 34.87
CA LEU A 385 -23.93 21.61 36.30
C LEU A 385 -22.48 21.82 36.75
N GLY A 386 -22.06 23.08 36.81
CA GLY A 386 -20.73 23.50 37.27
C GLY A 386 -20.46 23.28 38.74
#